data_AF-A0A7C2VZY1-F1
#
_entry.id   AF-A0A7C2VZY1-F1
#
_cell.length_a   1.000
_cell.length_b   1.000
_cell.length_c   1.000
_cell.angle_alpha   90.00
_cell.angle_beta   90.00
_cell.angle_gamma   90.00
#
_symmetry.space_group_name_H-M   'P 1'
#
loop_
_entity.id
_entity.type
_entity.pdbx_description
1 polymer ?
#
loop_
_entity_poly.entity_id
_entity_poly.type
_entity_poly.pdbx_seq_one_letter_code
_entity_poly.pdbx_strand_id
1 'polypeptide(L)'
;MGTIEQGVHQAVENCLKVQPGERAVIITDRRTLEIGRALQTAVQAITGPVKCFIMEDFGPRPIDWPQEMADALADADVSIYAAQGAAGELQSFRMKMLKAIEANPRLRHAHMIGITPQIMADGMCTDYREIQRISALVHEAVRNAKSITVTTDRGCDFTAAFSPALKWLVSDGNIQPGRWMNLPDGEVFTSPATLNGRIVIDGCLGDYFCEKYA
;
A
#
# COMPACT_ATOMS: atom_id res chain seq x y z
N MET A 1 -6.71 12.07 16.94
CA MET A 1 -5.54 11.62 16.17
C MET A 1 -5.05 10.35 16.82
N GLY A 2 -4.82 9.30 16.04
CA GLY A 2 -4.26 8.05 16.55
C GLY A 2 -2.76 8.17 16.83
N THR A 3 -2.09 7.04 16.99
CA THR A 3 -0.64 6.97 17.19
C THR A 3 0.04 6.07 16.15
N ILE A 4 1.37 6.17 16.05
CA ILE A 4 2.15 5.28 15.20
C ILE A 4 1.94 3.82 15.62
N GLU A 5 1.90 3.54 16.93
CA GLU A 5 1.69 2.20 17.47
C GLU A 5 0.34 1.61 17.04
N GLN A 6 -0.71 2.44 17.02
CA GLN A 6 -2.03 2.01 16.52
C GLN A 6 -1.97 1.67 15.02
N GLY A 7 -1.31 2.51 14.21
CA GLY A 7 -1.10 2.22 12.78
C GLY A 7 -0.26 0.96 12.55
N VAL A 8 0.79 0.75 13.35
CA VAL A 8 1.63 -0.46 13.31
C VAL A 8 0.80 -1.70 13.63
N HIS A 9 -0.02 -1.65 14.68
CA HIS A 9 -0.92 -2.76 15.03
C HIS A 9 -1.88 -3.10 13.87
N GLN A 10 -2.47 -2.09 13.22
CA GLN A 10 -3.33 -2.32 12.07
C GLN A 10 -2.57 -2.97 10.89
N ALA A 11 -1.38 -2.48 10.56
CA ALA A 11 -0.58 -3.01 9.46
C ALA A 11 -0.15 -4.46 9.72
N VAL A 12 0.33 -4.77 10.93
CA VAL A 12 0.91 -6.07 11.27
C VAL A 12 -0.18 -7.12 11.53
N GLU A 13 -1.16 -6.80 12.37
CA GLU A 13 -2.11 -7.80 12.87
C GLU A 13 -3.39 -7.89 12.03
N ASN A 14 -3.92 -6.78 11.52
CA ASN A 14 -5.15 -6.79 10.73
C ASN A 14 -4.89 -6.91 9.23
N CYS A 15 -3.89 -6.19 8.71
CA CYS A 15 -3.61 -6.18 7.28
C CYS A 15 -2.79 -7.38 6.82
N LEU A 16 -1.58 -7.53 7.39
CA LEU A 16 -0.67 -8.63 7.06
C LEU A 16 -1.00 -9.94 7.77
N LYS A 17 -1.73 -9.86 8.88
CA LYS A 17 -2.12 -11.00 9.73
C LYS A 17 -0.91 -11.89 10.07
N VAL A 18 0.19 -11.26 10.49
CA VAL A 18 1.44 -11.94 10.79
C VAL A 18 1.22 -13.05 11.82
N GLN A 19 1.78 -14.23 11.57
CA GLN A 19 1.66 -15.41 12.43
C GLN A 19 3.02 -15.85 13.01
N PRO A 20 3.04 -16.51 14.18
CA PRO A 20 4.25 -17.13 14.70
C PRO A 20 4.87 -18.13 13.72
N GLY A 21 6.20 -18.15 13.64
CA GLY A 21 6.95 -19.05 12.76
C GLY A 21 7.09 -18.57 11.30
N GLU A 22 6.47 -17.45 10.93
CA GLU A 22 6.62 -16.85 9.61
C GLU A 22 7.93 -16.08 9.47
N ARG A 23 8.49 -16.07 8.25
CA ARG A 23 9.70 -15.32 7.93
C ARG A 23 9.32 -13.93 7.43
N ALA A 24 9.77 -12.91 8.13
CA ALA A 24 9.46 -11.53 7.80
C ALA A 24 10.70 -10.75 7.34
N VAL A 25 10.47 -9.83 6.40
CA VAL A 25 11.47 -8.90 5.86
C VAL A 25 10.94 -7.47 5.90
N ILE A 26 11.75 -6.53 6.39
CA ILE A 26 11.43 -5.11 6.39
C ILE A 26 12.48 -4.38 5.57
N ILE A 27 12.02 -3.51 4.67
CA ILE A 27 12.85 -2.61 3.89
C ILE A 27 12.42 -1.19 4.25
N THR A 28 13.37 -0.39 4.74
CA THR A 28 13.13 0.99 5.15
C THR A 28 14.26 1.91 4.71
N ASP A 29 14.10 3.20 4.93
CA ASP A 29 15.14 4.20 4.69
C ASP A 29 15.43 5.00 5.97
N ARG A 30 16.50 5.79 5.95
CA ARG A 30 16.86 6.62 7.12
C ARG A 30 15.78 7.65 7.48
N ARG A 31 14.97 8.09 6.52
CA ARG A 31 13.91 9.09 6.73
C ARG A 31 12.69 8.54 7.46
N THR A 32 12.40 7.26 7.27
CA THR A 32 11.25 6.55 7.85
C THR A 32 11.66 5.58 8.95
N LEU A 33 12.92 5.66 9.41
CA LEU A 33 13.52 4.71 10.35
C LEU A 33 12.73 4.56 11.65
N GLU A 34 12.08 5.61 12.14
CA GLU A 34 11.17 5.54 13.30
C GLU A 34 10.03 4.54 13.04
N ILE A 35 9.34 4.67 11.91
CA ILE A 35 8.25 3.79 11.49
C ILE A 35 8.78 2.39 11.19
N GLY A 36 9.90 2.29 10.46
CA GLY A 36 10.55 1.02 10.15
C GLY A 36 10.91 0.22 11.40
N ARG A 37 11.44 0.88 12.44
CA ARG A 37 11.76 0.25 13.75
C ARG A 37 10.52 -0.13 14.54
N ALA A 38 9.47 0.68 14.51
CA ALA A 38 8.21 0.37 15.18
C ALA A 38 7.57 -0.89 14.55
N LEU A 39 7.52 -0.96 13.21
CA LEU A 39 7.09 -2.14 12.47
C LEU A 39 7.98 -3.35 12.78
N GLN A 40 9.30 -3.18 12.79
CA GLN A 40 10.25 -4.24 13.13
C GLN A 40 9.99 -4.82 14.51
N THR A 41 9.81 -3.96 15.51
CA THR A 41 9.56 -4.37 16.90
C THR A 41 8.25 -5.16 17.01
N ALA A 42 7.17 -4.68 16.37
CA ALA A 42 5.87 -5.35 16.38
C ALA A 42 5.90 -6.71 15.68
N VAL A 43 6.52 -6.80 14.50
CA VAL A 43 6.66 -8.08 13.80
C VAL A 43 7.55 -9.04 14.60
N GLN A 44 8.67 -8.56 15.14
CA GLN A 44 9.59 -9.37 15.94
C GLN A 44 8.94 -9.98 17.18
N ALA A 45 8.01 -9.26 17.80
CA ALA A 45 7.24 -9.76 18.94
C ALA A 45 6.37 -10.99 18.59
N ILE A 46 6.02 -11.19 17.32
CA ILE A 46 5.18 -12.30 16.84
C ILE A 46 6.03 -13.42 16.23
N THR A 47 6.95 -13.06 15.33
CA THR A 47 7.70 -14.05 14.52
C THR A 47 9.03 -14.46 15.13
N GLY A 48 9.58 -13.68 16.07
CA GLY A 48 10.99 -13.75 16.46
C GLY A 48 11.88 -12.91 15.53
N PRO A 49 13.14 -13.28 15.28
CA PRO A 49 14.06 -12.46 14.49
C PRO A 49 13.55 -12.11 13.09
N VAL A 50 13.72 -10.84 12.70
CA VAL A 50 13.28 -10.28 11.40
C VAL A 50 14.48 -9.68 10.68
N LYS A 51 14.59 -9.93 9.37
CA LYS A 51 15.59 -9.24 8.52
C LYS A 51 15.11 -7.83 8.23
N CYS A 52 15.91 -6.83 8.59
CA CYS A 52 15.60 -5.43 8.32
C CYS A 52 16.73 -4.81 7.50
N PHE A 53 16.38 -4.17 6.39
CA PHE A 53 17.31 -3.49 5.50
C PHE A 53 17.06 -1.99 5.52
N ILE A 54 18.11 -1.21 5.73
CA ILE A 54 18.10 0.23 5.54
C ILE A 54 18.74 0.51 4.17
N MET A 55 17.98 1.11 3.25
CA MET A 55 18.43 1.31 1.87
C MET A 55 19.79 2.02 1.78
N GLU A 56 20.03 3.03 2.61
CA GLU A 56 21.27 3.80 2.62
C GLU A 56 22.51 3.01 3.09
N ASP A 57 22.35 1.81 3.64
CA ASP A 57 23.48 0.94 4.01
C ASP A 57 24.07 0.22 2.77
N PHE A 58 23.36 0.24 1.64
CA PHE A 58 23.81 -0.27 0.35
C PHE A 58 24.42 0.82 -0.56
N GLY A 59 24.45 2.07 -0.10
CA GLY A 59 25.01 3.21 -0.82
C GLY A 59 24.11 4.44 -0.84
N PRO A 60 24.56 5.56 -1.42
CA PRO A 60 23.73 6.73 -1.62
C PRO A 60 22.56 6.43 -2.57
N ARG A 61 21.38 6.93 -2.25
CA ARG A 61 20.18 6.72 -3.07
C ARG A 61 20.19 7.62 -4.32
N PRO A 62 19.75 7.15 -5.50
CA PRO A 62 19.15 5.83 -5.75
C PRO A 62 20.18 4.69 -5.70
N ILE A 63 19.82 3.59 -5.04
CA ILE A 63 20.62 2.35 -5.04
C ILE A 63 20.18 1.43 -6.17
N ASP A 64 21.09 0.57 -6.62
CA ASP A 64 20.74 -0.61 -7.42
C ASP A 64 20.15 -1.70 -6.54
N TRP A 65 19.25 -2.51 -7.13
CA TRP A 65 18.59 -3.64 -6.45
C TRP A 65 19.59 -4.65 -5.86
N PRO A 66 19.70 -4.75 -4.52
CA PRO A 66 20.66 -5.65 -3.89
C PRO A 66 20.19 -7.11 -3.94
N GLN A 67 21.10 -8.03 -4.26
CA GLN A 67 20.79 -9.46 -4.30
C GLN A 67 20.32 -10.00 -2.94
N GLU A 68 20.88 -9.50 -1.84
CA GLU A 68 20.48 -9.91 -0.49
C GLU A 68 19.01 -9.60 -0.19
N MET A 69 18.48 -8.47 -0.68
CA MET A 69 17.06 -8.14 -0.55
C MET A 69 16.21 -9.08 -1.42
N ALA A 70 16.68 -9.43 -2.61
CA ALA A 70 16.01 -10.39 -3.49
C ALA A 70 15.88 -11.76 -2.84
N ASP A 71 16.98 -12.28 -2.28
CA ASP A 71 17.03 -13.58 -1.61
C ASP A 71 16.15 -13.59 -0.36
N ALA A 72 16.15 -12.49 0.41
CA ALA A 72 15.29 -12.34 1.56
C ALA A 72 13.79 -12.34 1.18
N LEU A 73 13.40 -11.60 0.13
CA LEU A 73 12.00 -11.56 -0.33
C LEU A 73 11.54 -12.90 -0.92
N ALA A 74 12.42 -13.62 -1.62
CA ALA A 74 12.10 -14.95 -2.17
C ALA A 74 11.81 -15.98 -1.07
N ASP A 75 12.43 -15.82 0.09
CA ASP A 75 12.25 -16.71 1.24
C ASP A 75 11.21 -16.20 2.26
N ALA A 76 10.70 -14.98 2.13
CA ALA A 76 9.75 -14.41 3.09
C ALA A 76 8.32 -14.95 2.91
N ASP A 77 7.59 -14.98 4.02
CA ASP A 77 6.13 -15.15 4.06
C ASP A 77 5.43 -13.78 4.20
N VAL A 78 6.09 -12.83 4.85
CA VAL A 78 5.61 -11.44 5.06
C VAL A 78 6.71 -10.45 4.70
N SER A 79 6.36 -9.35 4.03
CA SER A 79 7.28 -8.23 3.87
C SER A 79 6.62 -6.86 3.99
N ILE A 80 7.39 -5.88 4.46
CA ILE A 80 6.96 -4.49 4.56
C ILE A 80 8.01 -3.60 3.90
N TYR A 81 7.58 -2.75 2.97
CA TYR A 81 8.39 -1.66 2.45
C TYR A 81 7.84 -0.33 3.01
N ALA A 82 8.58 0.31 3.90
CA ALA A 82 8.22 1.59 4.49
C ALA A 82 9.38 2.57 4.27
N ALA A 83 9.31 3.37 3.22
CA ALA A 83 10.36 4.30 2.82
C ALA A 83 9.78 5.49 2.04
N GLN A 84 10.56 6.57 1.93
CA GLN A 84 10.29 7.68 1.03
C GLN A 84 10.74 7.35 -0.39
N GLY A 85 10.13 7.99 -1.39
CA GLY A 85 10.58 7.86 -2.78
C GLY A 85 11.73 8.83 -3.07
N ALA A 86 12.75 8.39 -3.80
CA ALA A 86 13.78 9.27 -4.34
C ALA A 86 13.77 9.27 -5.88
N ALA A 87 14.24 10.39 -6.46
CA ALA A 87 14.38 10.53 -7.90
C ALA A 87 15.32 9.44 -8.47
N GLY A 88 14.94 8.85 -9.60
CA GLY A 88 15.71 7.79 -10.27
C GLY A 88 15.45 6.36 -9.77
N GLU A 89 14.78 6.18 -8.63
CA GLU A 89 14.62 4.85 -8.02
C GLU A 89 13.61 3.92 -8.68
N LEU A 90 12.74 4.47 -9.54
CA LEU A 90 11.67 3.70 -10.15
C LEU A 90 12.24 2.46 -10.86
N GLN A 91 13.27 2.65 -11.70
CA GLN A 91 13.87 1.56 -12.48
C GLN A 91 15.00 0.84 -11.76
N SER A 92 15.81 1.55 -10.95
CA SER A 92 16.96 0.95 -10.27
C SER A 92 16.55 0.01 -9.14
N PHE A 93 15.46 0.33 -8.44
CA PHE A 93 15.04 -0.33 -7.21
C PHE A 93 13.56 -0.77 -7.23
N ARG A 94 12.61 0.17 -7.29
CA ARG A 94 11.18 -0.12 -7.00
C ARG A 94 10.56 -1.13 -7.97
N MET A 95 10.79 -1.00 -9.27
CA MET A 95 10.28 -1.97 -10.26
C MET A 95 10.90 -3.37 -10.09
N LYS A 96 12.17 -3.45 -9.67
CA LYS A 96 12.84 -4.74 -9.42
C LYS A 96 12.33 -5.39 -8.13
N MET A 97 12.10 -4.58 -7.09
CA MET A 97 11.46 -5.02 -5.84
C MET A 97 10.05 -5.57 -6.11
N LEU A 98 9.21 -4.85 -6.87
CA LEU A 98 7.87 -5.31 -7.21
C LEU A 98 7.90 -6.64 -7.98
N LYS A 99 8.82 -6.80 -8.95
CA LYS A 99 9.02 -8.08 -9.65
C LYS A 99 9.41 -9.21 -8.70
N ALA A 100 10.27 -8.95 -7.72
CA ALA A 100 10.66 -9.95 -6.73
C ALA A 100 9.49 -10.33 -5.81
N ILE A 101 8.66 -9.36 -5.42
CA ILE A 101 7.44 -9.57 -4.63
C ILE A 101 6.45 -10.43 -5.42
N GLU A 102 6.17 -10.06 -6.67
CA GLU A 102 5.23 -10.76 -7.55
C GLU A 102 5.68 -12.19 -7.90
N ALA A 103 6.99 -12.44 -7.89
CA ALA A 103 7.56 -13.78 -8.11
C ALA A 103 7.37 -14.73 -6.92
N ASN A 104 7.04 -14.24 -5.72
CA ASN A 104 6.82 -15.08 -4.53
C ASN A 104 5.31 -15.30 -4.26
N PRO A 105 4.75 -16.48 -4.57
CA PRO A 105 3.32 -16.75 -4.43
C PRO A 105 2.84 -16.90 -2.97
N ARG A 106 3.77 -16.98 -2.00
CA ARG A 106 3.43 -17.07 -0.56
C ARG A 106 3.40 -15.71 0.12
N LEU A 107 4.12 -14.74 -0.45
CA LEU A 107 4.40 -13.46 0.18
C LEU A 107 3.13 -12.62 0.34
N ARG A 108 2.95 -12.08 1.54
CA ARG A 108 2.07 -10.93 1.80
C ARG A 108 2.93 -9.68 1.92
N HIS A 109 2.73 -8.71 1.04
CA HIS A 109 3.55 -7.48 1.02
C HIS A 109 2.72 -6.23 1.28
N ALA A 110 3.10 -5.50 2.33
CA ALA A 110 2.63 -4.15 2.60
C ALA A 110 3.56 -3.12 1.95
N HIS A 111 3.03 -2.35 0.99
CA HIS A 111 3.76 -1.31 0.29
C HIS A 111 3.39 0.07 0.84
N MET A 112 4.28 0.65 1.64
CA MET A 112 4.07 1.90 2.38
C MET A 112 5.03 2.99 1.89
N ILE A 113 5.05 3.21 0.57
CA ILE A 113 5.86 4.28 -0.03
C ILE A 113 5.33 5.66 0.41
N GLY A 114 6.23 6.55 0.81
CA GLY A 114 5.87 7.90 1.25
C GLY A 114 5.27 7.96 2.66
N ILE A 115 5.29 6.87 3.42
CA ILE A 115 4.70 6.83 4.76
C ILE A 115 5.34 7.85 5.71
N THR A 116 4.51 8.56 6.47
CA THR A 116 4.93 9.55 7.48
C THR A 116 4.28 9.26 8.83
N PRO A 117 4.80 9.81 9.93
CA PRO A 117 4.14 9.71 11.25
C PRO A 117 2.68 10.17 11.22
N GLN A 118 2.37 11.21 10.45
CA GLN A 118 1.01 11.70 10.30
C GLN A 118 0.11 10.69 9.58
N ILE A 119 0.58 10.10 8.47
CA ILE A 119 -0.18 9.06 7.76
C ILE A 119 -0.39 7.83 8.66
N MET A 120 0.60 7.47 9.48
CA MET A 120 0.46 6.41 10.47
C MET A 120 -0.63 6.72 11.51
N ALA A 121 -0.67 7.96 12.01
CA ALA A 121 -1.56 8.42 13.07
C ALA A 121 -2.97 8.84 12.59
N ASP A 122 -3.17 9.02 11.28
CA ASP A 122 -4.47 9.37 10.71
C ASP A 122 -5.05 8.23 9.88
N GLY A 123 -4.38 7.85 8.79
CA GLY A 123 -4.88 6.86 7.85
C GLY A 123 -4.71 5.43 8.37
N MET A 124 -3.47 5.06 8.69
CA MET A 124 -3.13 3.67 9.03
C MET A 124 -3.78 3.21 10.34
N CYS A 125 -4.02 4.10 11.30
CA CYS A 125 -4.63 3.74 12.58
C CYS A 125 -6.14 3.47 12.49
N THR A 126 -6.77 3.61 11.31
CA THR A 126 -8.20 3.36 11.11
C THR A 126 -8.57 1.91 11.39
N ASP A 127 -9.82 1.65 11.80
CA ASP A 127 -10.30 0.28 12.00
C ASP A 127 -10.46 -0.46 10.66
N TYR A 128 -9.46 -1.30 10.37
CA TYR A 128 -9.43 -2.10 9.16
C TYR A 128 -10.54 -3.14 9.05
N ARG A 129 -11.16 -3.55 10.16
CA ARG A 129 -12.32 -4.44 10.10
C ARG A 129 -13.52 -3.72 9.53
N GLU A 130 -13.70 -2.45 9.90
CA GLU A 130 -14.75 -1.61 9.36
C GLU A 130 -14.48 -1.22 7.91
N ILE A 131 -13.23 -0.93 7.54
CA ILE A 131 -12.82 -0.73 6.13
C ILE A 131 -13.19 -1.98 5.31
N GLN A 132 -12.78 -3.18 5.74
CA GLN A 132 -13.09 -4.44 5.04
C GLN A 132 -14.60 -4.65 4.89
N ARG A 133 -15.38 -4.37 5.95
CA ARG A 133 -16.84 -4.49 5.91
C ARG A 133 -17.46 -3.52 4.92
N ILE A 134 -17.08 -2.25 4.94
CA ILE A 134 -17.62 -1.21 4.03
C ILE A 134 -17.19 -1.48 2.60
N SER A 135 -15.92 -1.81 2.36
CA SER A 135 -15.40 -2.15 1.04
C SER A 135 -16.12 -3.35 0.43
N ALA A 136 -16.45 -4.38 1.23
CA ALA A 136 -17.27 -5.50 0.76
C ALA A 136 -18.68 -5.07 0.31
N LEU A 137 -19.31 -4.14 1.05
CA LEU A 137 -20.63 -3.60 0.67
C LEU A 137 -20.56 -2.77 -0.61
N VAL A 138 -19.56 -1.90 -0.74
CA VAL A 138 -19.34 -1.10 -1.95
C VAL A 138 -19.10 -2.02 -3.14
N HIS A 139 -18.21 -3.00 -3.00
CA HIS A 139 -17.91 -3.97 -4.05
C HIS A 139 -19.14 -4.74 -4.51
N GLU A 140 -19.99 -5.21 -3.58
CA GLU A 140 -21.22 -5.91 -3.95
C GLU A 140 -22.18 -5.02 -4.74
N ALA A 141 -22.24 -3.72 -4.42
CA ALA A 141 -23.06 -2.76 -5.17
C ALA A 141 -22.53 -2.51 -6.59
N VAL A 142 -21.20 -2.49 -6.79
CA VAL A 142 -20.60 -2.03 -8.06
C VAL A 142 -20.11 -3.16 -8.98
N ARG A 143 -19.83 -4.36 -8.46
CA ARG A 143 -19.17 -5.47 -9.20
C ARG A 143 -19.83 -5.86 -10.53
N ASN A 144 -21.14 -5.62 -10.66
CA ASN A 144 -21.93 -5.92 -11.86
C ASN A 144 -22.50 -4.66 -12.54
N ALA A 145 -22.08 -3.47 -12.10
CA ALA A 145 -22.54 -2.21 -12.67
C ALA A 145 -22.14 -2.11 -14.14
N LYS A 146 -23.11 -1.77 -15.00
CA LYS A 146 -22.87 -1.48 -16.42
C LYS A 146 -22.54 -0.01 -16.65
N SER A 147 -23.06 0.87 -15.80
CA SER A 147 -22.80 2.30 -15.82
C SER A 147 -22.93 2.91 -14.43
N ILE A 148 -22.18 4.00 -14.21
CA ILE A 148 -22.28 4.87 -13.03
C ILE A 148 -22.39 6.30 -13.54
N THR A 149 -23.44 7.01 -13.11
CA THR A 149 -23.62 8.43 -13.37
C THR A 149 -23.21 9.24 -12.14
N VAL A 150 -22.36 10.23 -12.35
CA VAL A 150 -21.85 11.12 -11.31
C VAL A 150 -22.35 12.53 -11.59
N THR A 151 -23.07 13.10 -10.62
CA THR A 151 -23.52 14.49 -10.65
C THR A 151 -23.08 15.20 -9.37
N THR A 152 -22.71 16.48 -9.48
CA THR A 152 -22.33 17.32 -8.32
C THR A 152 -22.87 18.73 -8.49
N ASP A 153 -23.08 19.44 -7.38
CA ASP A 153 -23.53 20.84 -7.39
C ASP A 153 -22.54 21.79 -8.09
N ARG A 154 -21.26 21.38 -8.21
CA ARG A 154 -20.20 22.11 -8.91
C ARG A 154 -20.19 21.87 -10.43
N GLY A 155 -21.08 21.01 -10.93
CA GLY A 155 -21.32 20.84 -12.36
C GLY A 155 -20.62 19.65 -13.01
N CYS A 156 -20.06 18.71 -12.24
CA CYS A 156 -19.85 17.36 -12.77
C CYS A 156 -21.21 16.78 -13.18
N ASP A 157 -21.26 16.26 -14.39
CA ASP A 157 -22.38 15.50 -14.95
C ASP A 157 -21.80 14.59 -16.03
N PHE A 158 -21.38 13.39 -15.62
CA PHE A 158 -20.80 12.41 -16.52
C PHE A 158 -21.25 10.99 -16.20
N THR A 159 -21.23 10.14 -17.22
CA THR A 159 -21.53 8.72 -17.10
C THR A 159 -20.33 7.90 -17.54
N ALA A 160 -19.87 7.04 -16.63
CA ALA A 160 -18.88 6.01 -16.90
C ALA A 160 -19.59 4.70 -17.26
N ALA A 161 -19.19 4.05 -18.34
CA ALA A 161 -19.67 2.72 -18.72
C ALA A 161 -18.57 1.67 -18.45
N PHE A 162 -18.95 0.50 -17.96
CA PHE A 162 -18.01 -0.53 -17.51
C PHE A 162 -18.10 -1.79 -18.38
N SER A 163 -16.93 -2.41 -18.60
CA SER A 163 -16.82 -3.67 -19.33
C SER A 163 -16.79 -4.84 -18.36
N PRO A 164 -17.53 -5.94 -18.61
CA PRO A 164 -17.43 -7.16 -17.81
C PRO A 164 -16.04 -7.82 -17.90
N ALA A 165 -15.20 -7.42 -18.88
CA ALA A 165 -13.82 -7.89 -18.99
C ALA A 165 -12.87 -7.23 -17.95
N LEU A 166 -13.25 -6.09 -17.39
CA LEU A 166 -12.46 -5.36 -16.39
C LEU A 166 -13.06 -5.59 -15.00
N LYS A 167 -12.34 -6.35 -14.18
CA LYS A 167 -12.81 -6.71 -12.84
C LYS A 167 -12.69 -5.53 -11.88
N TRP A 168 -13.68 -5.40 -11.02
CA TRP A 168 -13.57 -4.57 -9.82
C TRP A 168 -12.56 -5.19 -8.86
N LEU A 169 -11.69 -4.35 -8.31
CA LEU A 169 -10.66 -4.69 -7.36
C LEU A 169 -11.03 -4.07 -6.01
N VAL A 170 -10.68 -4.78 -4.93
CA VAL A 170 -10.89 -4.34 -3.56
C VAL A 170 -9.52 -4.17 -2.93
N SER A 171 -9.23 -2.95 -2.45
CA SER A 171 -8.08 -2.65 -1.62
C SER A 171 -8.56 -2.25 -0.22
N ASP A 172 -8.66 -3.23 0.67
CA ASP A 172 -9.23 -3.10 2.01
C ASP A 172 -8.25 -3.54 3.13
N GLY A 173 -6.97 -3.62 2.79
CA GLY A 173 -5.90 -4.04 3.67
C GLY A 173 -5.85 -5.53 3.95
N ASN A 174 -6.79 -6.35 3.48
CA ASN A 174 -6.76 -7.80 3.71
C ASN A 174 -5.77 -8.50 2.75
N ILE A 175 -4.47 -8.36 3.03
CA ILE A 175 -3.40 -8.85 2.15
C ILE A 175 -3.36 -10.39 2.18
N GLN A 176 -3.73 -11.02 1.07
CA GLN A 176 -3.70 -12.49 0.91
C GLN A 176 -2.31 -12.98 0.43
N PRO A 177 -1.94 -14.26 0.68
CA PRO A 177 -0.71 -14.83 0.12
C PRO A 177 -0.61 -14.63 -1.39
N GLY A 178 0.58 -14.21 -1.86
CA GLY A 178 0.84 -13.90 -3.27
C GLY A 178 0.25 -12.56 -3.72
N ARG A 179 -0.17 -11.71 -2.78
CA ARG A 179 -0.68 -10.36 -3.05
C ARG A 179 0.17 -9.31 -2.34
N TRP A 180 0.16 -8.13 -2.93
CA TRP A 180 0.70 -6.93 -2.35
C TRP A 180 -0.32 -5.81 -2.45
N MET A 181 -0.33 -4.92 -1.46
CA MET A 181 -1.29 -3.82 -1.38
C MET A 181 -0.55 -2.59 -0.86
N ASN A 182 -0.98 -1.40 -1.29
CA ASN A 182 -0.52 -0.17 -0.67
C ASN A 182 -1.17 -0.04 0.70
N LEU A 183 -0.46 0.45 1.70
CA LEU A 183 -1.05 0.81 2.99
C LEU A 183 -0.68 2.25 3.37
N PRO A 184 -1.60 3.05 3.94
CA PRO A 184 -3.01 2.71 4.17
C PRO A 184 -3.81 2.62 2.86
N ASP A 185 -4.92 1.88 2.89
CA ASP A 185 -5.85 1.66 1.79
C ASP A 185 -7.31 1.63 2.28
N GLY A 186 -8.25 1.47 1.36
CA GLY A 186 -9.69 1.51 1.64
C GLY A 186 -10.54 1.83 0.41
N GLU A 187 -10.15 1.34 -0.76
CA GLU A 187 -10.77 1.66 -2.03
C GLU A 187 -11.33 0.44 -2.77
N VAL A 188 -12.42 0.65 -3.50
CA VAL A 188 -12.97 -0.30 -4.47
C VAL A 188 -12.95 0.37 -5.83
N PHE A 189 -12.23 -0.21 -6.78
CA PHE A 189 -11.95 0.48 -8.04
C PHE A 189 -11.93 -0.47 -9.24
N THR A 190 -12.15 0.11 -10.41
CA THR A 190 -11.97 -0.50 -11.73
C THR A 190 -11.67 0.59 -12.73
N SER A 191 -11.40 0.22 -13.98
CA SER A 191 -11.29 1.16 -15.08
C SER A 191 -12.59 1.19 -15.91
N PRO A 192 -13.16 2.37 -16.20
CA PRO A 192 -14.29 2.47 -17.12
C PRO A 192 -13.85 2.18 -18.56
N ALA A 193 -14.73 1.57 -19.34
CA ALA A 193 -14.52 1.37 -20.77
C ALA A 193 -14.71 2.67 -21.56
N THR A 194 -15.69 3.49 -21.15
CA THR A 194 -15.91 4.82 -21.70
C THR A 194 -16.36 5.78 -20.60
N LEU A 195 -16.11 7.07 -20.82
CA LEU A 195 -16.58 8.15 -19.95
C LEU A 195 -17.11 9.27 -20.84
N ASN A 196 -18.37 9.67 -20.64
CA ASN A 196 -19.04 10.69 -21.44
C ASN A 196 -19.70 11.74 -20.55
N GLY A 197 -19.53 13.01 -20.88
CA GLY A 197 -20.13 14.14 -20.17
C GLY A 197 -19.10 15.17 -19.73
N ARG A 198 -19.45 15.93 -18.69
CA ARG A 198 -18.64 17.01 -18.15
C ARG A 198 -18.05 16.62 -16.80
N ILE A 199 -16.73 16.65 -16.70
CA ILE A 199 -16.01 16.62 -15.43
C ILE A 199 -15.60 18.05 -15.09
N VAL A 200 -15.97 18.50 -13.88
CA VAL A 200 -15.47 19.74 -13.31
C VAL A 200 -14.48 19.37 -12.20
N ILE A 201 -13.22 19.77 -12.38
CA ILE A 201 -12.20 19.61 -11.35
C ILE A 201 -12.33 20.81 -10.41
N ASP A 202 -13.04 20.62 -9.29
CA ASP A 202 -13.31 21.64 -8.26
C ASP A 202 -12.34 21.55 -7.07
N GLY A 203 -11.46 20.55 -7.08
CA GLY A 203 -10.32 20.39 -6.21
C GLY A 203 -9.25 19.53 -6.89
N CYS A 204 -7.99 19.84 -6.65
CA CYS A 204 -6.87 19.00 -7.08
C CYS A 204 -6.09 18.55 -5.85
N LEU A 205 -6.13 17.25 -5.58
CA LEU A 205 -5.29 16.56 -4.62
C LEU A 205 -4.10 15.98 -5.39
N GLY A 206 -3.28 16.87 -5.97
CA GLY A 206 -2.13 16.53 -6.81
C GLY A 206 -0.80 16.83 -6.12
N ASP A 207 0.17 17.34 -6.90
CA ASP A 207 1.55 17.75 -6.54
C ASP A 207 1.81 18.22 -5.09
N TYR A 208 0.83 18.81 -4.41
CA TYR A 208 0.87 19.21 -2.99
C TYR A 208 0.97 18.06 -1.97
N PHE A 209 0.84 16.78 -2.37
CA PHE A 209 1.25 15.63 -1.53
C PHE A 209 2.72 15.24 -1.70
N CYS A 210 3.42 15.80 -2.69
CA CYS A 210 4.86 15.63 -2.80
C CYS A 210 5.54 16.67 -1.91
N GLU A 211 6.59 16.24 -1.21
CA GLU A 211 7.41 17.05 -0.30
C GLU A 211 7.88 18.41 -0.87
N LYS A 212 7.87 18.55 -2.19
CA LYS A 212 8.21 19.79 -2.91
C LYS A 212 7.38 21.02 -2.50
N TYR A 213 6.15 20.85 -1.98
CA TYR A 213 5.27 21.97 -1.64
C TYR A 213 4.72 21.92 -0.20
N ALA A 214 5.28 21.07 0.66
CA ALA A 214 4.93 20.95 2.08
C ALA A 214 5.75 21.90 2.97
#